data_AF-A0A6I6MHM9-F1
#
_entry.id   AF-A0A6I6MHM9-F1
#
_cell.length_a   1.000
_cell.length_b   1.000
_cell.length_c   1.000
_cell.angle_alpha   90.00
_cell.angle_beta   90.00
_cell.angle_gamma   90.00
#
_symmetry.space_group_name_H-M   'P 1'
#
loop_
_entity.id
_entity.type
_entity.pdbx_description
1 polymer ?
#
loop_
_entity_poly.entity_id
_entity_poly.type
_entity_poly.pdbx_seq_one_letter_code
_entity_poly.pdbx_strand_id
1 'polypeptide(L)'
;MRLVLALAVFALAACSPRSGEYPPDIEMNFMRACEAQSTVPGLCACTWDKIKMEVPVTDFQALELLPGPERLAHPLSQQINGYAVACGAQLTQQPAGEPAGGQ
;
A
#
# COMPACT_ATOMS: atom_id res chain seq x y z
N MET A 1 30.64 2.43 40.99
CA MET A 1 30.14 2.32 39.60
C MET A 1 30.19 0.86 39.18
N ARG A 2 29.07 0.14 39.23
CA ARG A 2 28.92 -1.21 38.69
C ARG A 2 27.95 -1.11 37.53
N LEU A 3 28.54 -1.10 36.35
CA LEU A 3 27.89 -0.94 35.06
C LEU A 3 27.22 -2.26 34.67
N VAL A 4 26.08 -2.14 33.97
CA VAL A 4 25.47 -3.13 33.08
C VAL A 4 24.82 -4.33 33.75
N LEU A 5 23.48 -4.35 33.80
CA LEU A 5 22.67 -5.48 33.34
C LEU A 5 21.18 -5.09 33.43
N ALA A 6 20.55 -4.78 32.29
CA ALA A 6 19.13 -5.02 32.02
C ALA A 6 18.75 -4.42 30.66
N LEU A 7 19.35 -4.92 29.57
CA LEU A 7 18.75 -4.80 28.24
C LEU A 7 17.62 -5.85 28.18
N ALA A 8 16.46 -5.48 28.72
CA ALA A 8 15.24 -6.26 28.60
C ALA A 8 14.73 -6.15 27.16
N VAL A 9 14.96 -7.25 26.45
CA VAL A 9 14.38 -7.67 25.17
C VAL A 9 12.94 -7.17 24.98
N PHE A 10 12.75 -6.15 24.14
CA PHE A 10 11.48 -5.83 23.51
C PHE A 10 11.61 -6.05 22.00
N ALA A 11 11.88 -7.29 21.61
CA ALA A 11 11.72 -7.74 20.24
C ALA A 11 10.34 -8.40 20.10
N LEU A 12 9.28 -7.60 20.20
CA LEU A 12 7.99 -7.99 19.63
C LEU A 12 8.11 -7.82 18.12
N ALA A 13 8.74 -8.81 17.48
CA ALA A 13 8.50 -9.08 16.08
C ALA A 13 7.01 -9.40 15.97
N ALA A 14 6.21 -8.39 15.61
CA ALA A 14 4.87 -8.58 15.12
C ALA A 14 4.98 -9.32 13.78
N CYS A 15 5.22 -10.62 13.85
CA CYS A 15 4.95 -11.54 12.76
C CYS A 15 3.44 -11.68 12.67
N SER A 16 2.77 -10.63 12.20
CA SER A 16 1.45 -10.79 11.63
C SER A 16 1.62 -11.72 10.43
N PRO A 17 0.91 -12.86 10.37
CA PRO A 17 0.89 -13.65 9.14
C PRO A 17 0.50 -12.69 8.01
N ARG A 18 1.30 -12.65 6.95
CA ARG A 18 1.00 -11.87 5.75
C ARG A 18 -0.30 -12.44 5.19
N SER A 19 -1.42 -11.82 5.58
CA SER A 19 -2.75 -12.34 5.36
C SER A 19 -3.05 -12.37 3.88
N GLY A 20 -3.03 -13.56 3.28
CA GLY A 20 -3.67 -13.90 2.01
C GLY A 20 -3.22 -13.13 0.76
N GLU A 21 -3.66 -13.63 -0.39
CA GLU A 21 -3.61 -12.87 -1.64
C GLU A 21 -4.92 -12.07 -1.77
N TYR A 22 -4.86 -10.90 -2.39
CA TYR A 22 -6.06 -10.11 -2.65
C TYR A 22 -6.97 -10.85 -3.64
N PRO A 23 -8.27 -11.04 -3.35
CA PRO A 23 -9.22 -11.54 -4.33
C PRO A 23 -9.28 -10.63 -5.57
N PRO A 24 -9.50 -11.18 -6.78
CA PRO A 24 -9.51 -10.42 -8.02
C PRO A 24 -10.58 -9.33 -8.03
N ASP A 25 -11.73 -9.55 -7.39
CA ASP A 25 -12.80 -8.55 -7.32
C ASP A 25 -12.38 -7.29 -6.54
N ILE A 26 -11.53 -7.43 -5.52
CA ILE A 26 -11.02 -6.28 -4.75
C ILE A 26 -10.07 -5.45 -5.62
N GLU A 27 -9.17 -6.12 -6.34
CA GLU A 27 -8.28 -5.45 -7.31
C GLU A 27 -9.09 -4.68 -8.35
N MET A 28 -10.07 -5.33 -8.97
CA MET A 28 -10.91 -4.68 -9.98
C MET A 28 -11.66 -3.47 -9.44
N ASN A 29 -12.21 -3.56 -8.22
CA ASN A 29 -12.92 -2.45 -7.59
C ASN A 29 -11.99 -1.28 -7.31
N PHE A 30 -10.80 -1.55 -6.78
CA PHE A 30 -9.79 -0.52 -6.57
C PHE A 30 -9.39 0.14 -7.89
N MET A 31 -9.06 -0.65 -8.91
CA MET A 31 -8.64 -0.14 -10.21
C MET A 31 -9.70 0.75 -10.84
N ARG A 32 -10.96 0.29 -10.89
CA ARG A 32 -12.09 1.09 -11.41
C ARG A 32 -12.27 2.40 -10.63
N ALA A 33 -12.20 2.35 -9.30
CA ALA A 33 -12.38 3.54 -8.47
C ALA A 33 -11.22 4.54 -8.61
N CYS A 34 -10.00 4.06 -8.78
CA CYS A 34 -8.82 4.90 -8.99
C CYS A 34 -8.85 5.55 -10.38
N GLU A 35 -9.15 4.77 -11.43
CA GLU A 35 -9.21 5.27 -12.82
C GLU A 35 -10.36 6.26 -13.04
N ALA A 36 -11.44 6.16 -12.24
CA ALA A 36 -12.48 7.18 -12.22
C ALA A 36 -12.01 8.53 -11.66
N GLN A 37 -10.94 8.54 -10.87
CA GLN A 37 -10.41 9.75 -10.20
C GLN A 37 -9.14 10.30 -10.85
N SER A 38 -8.38 9.46 -11.57
CA SER A 38 -7.12 9.85 -12.19
C SER A 38 -6.98 9.27 -13.58
N THR A 39 -6.52 10.10 -14.51
CA THR A 39 -6.22 9.72 -15.90
C THR A 39 -4.73 9.47 -16.14
N VAL A 40 -3.89 9.52 -15.10
CA VAL A 40 -2.43 9.32 -15.22
C VAL A 40 -2.14 7.84 -15.53
N PRO A 41 -1.55 7.52 -16.71
CA PRO A 41 -1.27 6.15 -17.09
C PRO A 41 -0.33 5.46 -16.07
N GLY A 42 -0.66 4.24 -15.67
CA GLY A 42 0.17 3.44 -14.76
C GLY A 42 0.06 3.83 -13.28
N LEU A 43 -0.60 4.94 -12.92
CA LEU A 43 -0.72 5.37 -11.52
C LEU A 43 -1.48 4.35 -10.67
N CYS A 44 -2.65 3.92 -11.14
CA CYS A 44 -3.51 3.00 -10.39
C CYS A 44 -2.86 1.63 -10.22
N ALA A 45 -2.22 1.11 -11.28
CA ALA A 45 -1.46 -0.13 -11.23
C ALA A 45 -0.29 -0.06 -10.23
N CYS A 46 0.54 0.99 -10.29
CA CYS A 46 1.64 1.18 -9.33
C CYS A 46 1.13 1.27 -7.88
N THR A 47 0.03 2.01 -7.68
CA THR A 47 -0.57 2.18 -6.34
C THR A 47 -1.07 0.84 -5.82
N TRP A 48 -1.75 0.07 -6.66
CA TRP A 48 -2.22 -1.28 -6.32
C TRP A 48 -1.08 -2.23 -5.96
N ASP A 49 0.02 -2.22 -6.73
CA ASP A 49 1.18 -3.05 -6.43
C ASP A 49 1.78 -2.72 -5.06
N LYS A 50 1.85 -1.43 -4.69
CA LYS A 50 2.25 -1.02 -3.33
C LYS A 50 1.29 -1.51 -2.26
N ILE A 51 -0.02 -1.47 -2.51
CA ILE A 51 -1.03 -2.01 -1.58
C ILE A 51 -0.77 -3.52 -1.37
N LYS A 52 -0.64 -4.31 -2.44
CA LYS A 52 -0.34 -5.75 -2.35
C LYS A 52 0.96 -6.06 -1.59
N MET A 53 1.95 -5.17 -1.70
CA MET A 53 3.25 -5.34 -1.06
C MET A 53 3.25 -4.98 0.44
N GLU A 54 2.46 -4.01 0.86
CA GLU A 54 2.63 -3.37 2.16
C GLU A 54 1.39 -3.41 3.05
N VAL A 55 0.22 -3.75 2.51
CA VAL A 55 -1.05 -3.75 3.24
C VAL A 55 -1.56 -5.18 3.39
N PRO A 56 -1.84 -5.65 4.62
CA PRO A 56 -2.51 -6.92 4.82
C PRO A 56 -3.91 -6.90 4.21
N VAL A 57 -4.32 -8.00 3.57
CA VAL A 57 -5.65 -8.11 2.94
C VAL A 57 -6.78 -7.83 3.93
N THR A 58 -6.63 -8.29 5.18
CA THR A 58 -7.62 -8.09 6.25
C THR A 58 -7.80 -6.61 6.61
N ASP A 59 -6.73 -5.83 6.60
CA ASP A 59 -6.76 -4.42 6.99
C ASP A 59 -7.39 -3.58 5.87
N PHE A 60 -7.10 -3.92 4.62
CA PHE A 60 -7.74 -3.31 3.47
C PHE A 60 -9.23 -3.63 3.43
N GLN A 61 -9.63 -4.89 3.64
CA GLN A 61 -11.04 -5.27 3.71
C GLN A 61 -11.77 -4.54 4.84
N ALA A 62 -11.16 -4.44 6.02
CA ALA A 62 -11.74 -3.68 7.12
C ALA A 62 -11.95 -2.20 6.75
N LEU A 63 -10.99 -1.59 6.05
CA LEU A 63 -11.10 -0.23 5.52
C LEU A 63 -12.24 -0.09 4.50
N GLU A 64 -12.44 -1.07 3.64
CA GLU A 64 -13.50 -1.06 2.62
C GLU A 64 -14.91 -1.09 3.21
N LEU A 65 -15.07 -1.68 4.40
CA LEU A 65 -16.33 -1.76 5.12
C LEU A 65 -16.69 -0.47 5.86
N LEU A 66 -15.74 0.47 6.01
CA LEU A 66 -16.01 1.74 6.69
C LEU A 66 -16.87 2.68 5.81
N PRO A 67 -17.84 3.40 6.42
CA PRO A 67 -18.53 4.51 5.77
C PRO A 67 -17.56 5.56 5.24
N GLY A 68 -17.93 6.26 4.16
CA GLY A 68 -17.05 7.22 3.47
C GLY A 68 -16.27 8.17 4.39
N PRO A 69 -16.91 8.91 5.32
CA PRO A 69 -16.20 9.81 6.23
C PRO A 69 -15.18 9.10 7.15
N GLU A 70 -15.56 7.94 7.68
CA GLU A 70 -14.71 7.14 8.57
C GLU A 70 -13.53 6.53 7.79
N ARG A 71 -13.80 6.04 6.58
CA ARG A 71 -12.78 5.55 5.65
C ARG A 71 -11.76 6.65 5.35
N LEU A 72 -12.20 7.86 5.03
CA LEU A 72 -11.31 8.98 4.70
C LEU A 72 -10.43 9.41 5.89
N ALA A 73 -10.97 9.34 7.11
CA ALA A 73 -10.25 9.65 8.33
C ALA A 73 -9.29 8.53 8.79
N HIS A 74 -9.45 7.31 8.24
CA HIS A 74 -8.65 6.16 8.66
C HIS A 74 -7.16 6.31 8.27
N PRO A 75 -6.20 5.96 9.15
CA PRO A 75 -4.77 6.08 8.86
C PRO A 75 -4.32 5.32 7.60
N LEU A 76 -4.90 4.15 7.34
CA LEU A 76 -4.61 3.36 6.13
C LEU A 76 -4.98 4.12 4.84
N SER A 77 -6.01 4.97 4.85
CA SER A 77 -6.33 5.81 3.69
C SER A 77 -5.23 6.84 3.42
N GLN A 78 -4.65 7.42 4.46
CA GLN A 78 -3.50 8.33 4.32
C GLN A 78 -2.28 7.61 3.76
N GLN A 79 -2.01 6.38 4.22
CA GLN A 79 -0.94 5.54 3.71
C GLN A 79 -1.13 5.21 2.21
N ILE A 80 -2.35 4.82 1.81
CA ILE A 80 -2.69 4.55 0.40
C ILE A 80 -2.54 5.80 -0.47
N ASN A 81 -2.98 6.96 0.02
CA ASN A 81 -2.76 8.23 -0.68
C ASN A 81 -1.26 8.54 -0.85
N GLY A 82 -0.44 8.22 0.16
CA GLY A 82 1.01 8.33 0.08
C GLY A 82 1.60 7.45 -1.03
N TYR A 83 1.07 6.25 -1.25
CA TYR A 83 1.48 5.39 -2.37
C TYR A 83 1.16 6.02 -3.72
N ALA A 84 -0.03 6.60 -3.89
CA ALA A 84 -0.38 7.30 -5.12
C ALA A 84 0.55 8.48 -5.39
N VAL A 85 0.88 9.28 -4.37
CA VAL A 85 1.84 10.39 -4.50
C VAL A 85 3.23 9.88 -4.91
N ALA A 86 3.73 8.83 -4.25
CA ALA A 86 5.03 8.24 -4.58
C ALA A 86 5.04 7.66 -6.01
N CYS A 87 3.99 6.96 -6.41
CA CYS A 87 3.85 6.42 -7.76
C CYS A 87 3.80 7.53 -8.82
N GLY A 88 3.04 8.61 -8.58
CA GLY A 88 3.01 9.75 -9.50
C GLY A 88 4.39 10.39 -9.67
N ALA A 89 5.15 10.53 -8.59
CA ALA A 89 6.53 11.02 -8.64
C ALA A 89 7.45 10.09 -9.45
N GLN A 90 7.35 8.77 -9.23
CA GLN A 90 8.14 7.77 -9.96
C GLN A 90 7.84 7.78 -11.46
N LEU A 91 6.57 7.82 -11.84
CA LEU A 91 6.15 7.84 -13.24
C LEU A 91 6.58 9.11 -13.97
N THR A 92 6.67 10.23 -13.25
CA THR A 92 7.18 11.50 -13.81
C THR A 92 8.69 11.47 -14.01
N GLN A 93 9.41 10.69 -13.20
CA GLN A 93 10.86 10.56 -13.22
C GLN A 93 11.36 9.44 -14.15
N GLN A 94 10.48 8.52 -14.56
CA GLN A 94 10.81 7.47 -15.51
C GLN A 94 11.11 8.09 -16.89
N PRO A 95 12.35 7.95 -17.42
CA PRO A 95 12.65 8.36 -18.78
C PRO A 95 11.75 7.59 -19.73
N ALA A 96 11.14 8.28 -20.69
CA ALA A 96 10.38 7.66 -21.77
C ALA A 96 11.35 6.86 -22.67
N GLY A 97 11.71 5.63 -22.28
CA GLY A 97 12.67 4.87 -23.07
C GLY A 97 13.22 3.55 -22.52
N GLU A 98 12.89 3.10 -21.31
CA GLU A 98 13.35 1.76 -20.86
C GLU A 98 12.26 0.70 -21.11
N PRO A 99 12.42 -0.19 -22.12
CA PRO A 99 11.57 -1.36 -22.23
C PRO A 99 11.82 -2.25 -21.02
N ALA A 100 10.75 -2.80 -20.45
CA ALA A 100 10.82 -3.87 -19.47
C ALA A 100 11.84 -4.92 -19.95
N GLY A 101 12.96 -5.02 -19.24
CA GLY A 101 14.06 -5.88 -19.59
C GLY A 101 13.59 -7.32 -19.71
N GLY A 102 13.76 -7.89 -20.89
CA GLY A 102 13.93 -9.32 -21.00
C GLY A 102 15.20 -9.71 -20.26
N GLN A 103 15.09 -10.70 -19.38
CA GLN A 103 16.07 -11.73 -19.07
C GLN A 103 15.36 -12.83 -18.29
#